data_AF-A0A7S0PL98-F1
#
_entry.id   AF-A0A7S0PL98-F1
#
_cell.length_a   1.000
_cell.length_b   1.000
_cell.length_c   1.000
_cell.angle_alpha   90.00
_cell.angle_beta   90.00
_cell.angle_gamma   90.00
#
_symmetry.space_group_name_H-M   'P 1'
#
loop_
_entity.id
_entity.type
_entity.pdbx_description
1 polymer ?
#
loop_
_entity_poly.entity_id
_entity_poly.type
_entity_poly.pdbx_seq_one_letter_code
_entity_poly.pdbx_strand_id
1 'polypeptide(L)'
;RGWASAKKTFKQFPTIFSNRNFFSRKAFEEALAIVRANAFAVDSPNGDGAPGKTYRALVPMAHLIPHNTQSTVPCVRIENDEFVIEVDPHEARAEMTCSHGNYSDAEAFARFSSTAYYSEAPNPANIIKLALPKGDFVVKHKEFCGSESRFGITAEGATPELMCVLRLGSANATELRRVTKSPKAVRSLRTKGVSERSELAVYDVIFATLTSLLNDYPTSDAEDKTLLETQQHTMKDDVPQAILIRHNEKKLAVDALNKAQYYGRKHLGHVLFDEHFSGIAGLGG
;
A
#
# COMPACT_ATOMS: atom_id res chain seq x y z
N ARG A 1 -22.30 4.26 1.14
CA ARG A 1 -22.64 5.32 0.15
C ARG A 1 -23.07 4.74 -1.20
N GLY A 2 -22.41 3.71 -1.75
CA GLY A 2 -22.74 3.13 -3.07
C GLY A 2 -24.18 2.62 -3.26
N TRP A 3 -24.71 1.81 -2.32
CA TRP A 3 -26.07 1.25 -2.43
C TRP A 3 -27.17 2.33 -2.52
N ALA A 4 -27.06 3.40 -1.72
CA ALA A 4 -28.05 4.48 -1.74
C ALA A 4 -28.09 5.19 -3.11
N SER A 5 -26.93 5.42 -3.72
CA SER A 5 -26.83 5.97 -5.07
C SER A 5 -27.39 4.99 -6.11
N ALA A 6 -27.05 3.71 -6.04
CA ALA A 6 -27.55 2.68 -6.95
C ALA A 6 -29.08 2.58 -6.90
N LYS A 7 -29.67 2.60 -5.71
CA LYS A 7 -31.13 2.58 -5.50
C LYS A 7 -31.81 3.79 -6.17
N LYS A 8 -31.19 4.96 -6.18
CA LYS A 8 -31.70 6.15 -6.88
C LYS A 8 -31.72 5.91 -8.40
N THR A 9 -30.62 5.39 -8.95
CA THR A 9 -30.51 5.03 -10.38
C THR A 9 -31.55 3.99 -10.80
N PHE A 10 -31.73 2.92 -10.01
CA PHE A 10 -32.71 1.87 -10.33
C PHE A 10 -34.15 2.41 -10.37
N LYS A 11 -34.48 3.39 -9.50
CA LYS A 11 -35.78 4.07 -9.54
C LYS A 11 -35.94 5.01 -10.73
N GLN A 12 -34.85 5.66 -11.17
CA GLN A 12 -34.85 6.62 -12.27
C GLN A 12 -34.97 5.93 -13.64
N PHE A 13 -34.47 4.70 -13.77
CA PHE A 13 -34.49 3.93 -15.02
C PHE A 13 -35.23 2.58 -14.87
N PRO A 14 -36.54 2.60 -14.56
CA PRO A 14 -37.29 1.39 -14.21
C PRO A 14 -37.50 0.42 -15.38
N THR A 15 -37.38 0.88 -16.63
CA THR A 15 -37.45 0.02 -17.83
C THR A 15 -36.20 -0.83 -18.01
N ILE A 16 -35.05 -0.34 -17.56
CA ILE A 16 -33.76 -1.05 -17.61
C ILE A 16 -33.62 -1.96 -16.37
N PHE A 17 -33.97 -1.44 -15.19
CA PHE A 17 -33.87 -2.16 -13.90
C PHE A 17 -35.24 -2.67 -13.43
N SER A 18 -35.93 -3.40 -14.31
CA SER A 18 -37.35 -3.75 -14.14
C SER A 18 -37.61 -4.79 -13.06
N ASN A 19 -36.69 -5.74 -12.87
CA ASN A 19 -36.87 -6.82 -11.90
C ASN A 19 -36.29 -6.48 -10.53
N ARG A 20 -37.14 -5.93 -9.65
CA ARG A 20 -36.76 -5.49 -8.30
C ARG A 20 -36.21 -6.61 -7.40
N ASN A 21 -36.46 -7.88 -7.71
CA ASN A 21 -35.95 -9.01 -6.94
C ASN A 21 -34.46 -9.27 -7.22
N PHE A 22 -33.97 -8.96 -8.43
CA PHE A 22 -32.55 -9.04 -8.77
C PHE A 22 -31.75 -7.82 -8.25
N PHE A 23 -32.37 -6.65 -8.15
CA PHE A 23 -31.71 -5.42 -7.69
C PHE A 23 -31.89 -5.22 -6.17
N SER A 24 -31.53 -6.25 -5.39
CA SER A 24 -31.49 -6.21 -3.93
C SER A 24 -30.15 -5.67 -3.41
N ARG A 25 -30.10 -5.28 -2.13
CA ARG A 25 -28.85 -4.85 -1.50
C ARG A 25 -27.80 -5.97 -1.51
N LYS A 26 -28.23 -7.20 -1.22
CA LYS A 26 -27.38 -8.39 -1.21
C LYS A 26 -26.75 -8.63 -2.58
N ALA A 27 -27.55 -8.64 -3.64
CA ALA A 27 -27.06 -8.82 -5.01
C ALA A 27 -26.11 -7.68 -5.44
N PHE A 28 -26.34 -6.45 -4.99
CA PHE A 28 -25.42 -5.34 -5.24
C PHE A 28 -24.08 -5.52 -4.50
N GLU A 29 -24.10 -5.95 -3.24
CA GLU A 29 -22.89 -6.20 -2.45
C GLU A 29 -22.10 -7.40 -3.02
N GLU A 30 -22.78 -8.46 -3.45
CA GLU A 30 -22.19 -9.62 -4.15
C GLU A 30 -21.57 -9.21 -5.48
N ALA A 31 -22.30 -8.47 -6.33
CA ALA A 31 -21.77 -7.97 -7.60
C ALA A 31 -20.55 -7.05 -7.38
N LEU A 32 -20.58 -6.22 -6.33
CA LEU A 32 -19.44 -5.38 -5.98
C LEU A 32 -18.23 -6.21 -5.54
N ALA A 33 -18.43 -7.29 -4.78
CA ALA A 33 -17.38 -8.22 -4.40
C ALA A 33 -16.78 -8.92 -5.64
N ILE A 34 -17.63 -9.38 -6.58
CA ILE A 34 -17.20 -10.00 -7.84
C ILE A 34 -16.36 -9.03 -8.67
N VAL A 35 -16.84 -7.80 -8.88
CA VAL A 35 -16.08 -6.78 -9.63
C VAL A 35 -14.79 -6.41 -8.90
N ARG A 36 -14.84 -6.33 -7.56
CA ARG A 36 -13.64 -6.10 -6.77
C ARG A 36 -12.65 -7.22 -6.92
N ALA A 37 -13.01 -8.49 -6.87
CA ALA A 37 -12.04 -9.58 -7.04
C ALA A 37 -11.56 -9.70 -8.50
N ASN A 38 -12.46 -9.61 -9.47
CA ASN A 38 -12.18 -10.11 -10.83
C ASN A 38 -11.95 -9.04 -11.89
N ALA A 39 -12.18 -7.75 -11.60
CA ALA A 39 -11.96 -6.71 -12.60
C ALA A 39 -10.48 -6.33 -12.69
N PHE A 40 -9.97 -6.27 -13.92
CA PHE A 40 -8.62 -5.83 -14.25
C PHE A 40 -8.62 -4.34 -14.59
N ALA A 41 -7.62 -3.61 -14.12
CA ALA A 41 -7.34 -2.27 -14.61
C ALA A 41 -6.62 -2.39 -15.95
N VAL A 42 -7.18 -1.78 -16.99
CA VAL A 42 -6.65 -1.90 -18.35
C VAL A 42 -6.51 -0.51 -18.93
N ASP A 43 -5.29 -0.17 -19.34
CA ASP A 43 -5.00 1.11 -19.97
C ASP A 43 -5.33 1.01 -21.46
N SER A 44 -6.24 1.85 -21.93
CA SER A 44 -6.46 2.00 -23.36
C SER A 44 -5.30 2.81 -23.93
N PRO A 45 -4.61 2.34 -24.97
CA PRO A 45 -3.63 3.16 -25.65
C PRO A 45 -4.34 4.37 -26.26
N ASN A 46 -3.84 5.58 -26.02
CA ASN A 46 -4.20 6.71 -26.87
C ASN A 46 -3.61 6.45 -28.26
N GLY A 47 -4.26 6.97 -29.32
CA GLY A 47 -3.81 6.78 -30.72
C GLY A 47 -2.41 7.35 -31.04
N ASP A 48 -1.72 7.95 -30.07
CA ASP A 48 -0.36 8.47 -30.11
C ASP A 48 0.65 7.67 -29.25
N GLY A 49 0.22 6.54 -28.64
CA GLY A 49 1.06 5.72 -27.78
C GLY A 49 1.24 6.27 -26.35
N ALA A 50 0.58 7.38 -25.99
CA ALA A 50 0.53 7.83 -24.60
C ALA A 50 -0.45 6.96 -23.78
N PRO A 51 -0.22 6.78 -22.46
CA PRO A 51 -1.16 6.08 -21.60
C PRO A 51 -2.50 6.82 -21.61
N GLY A 52 -3.55 6.14 -22.10
CA GLY A 52 -4.89 6.70 -22.19
C GLY A 52 -5.68 6.52 -20.90
N LYS A 53 -7.01 6.50 -21.04
CA LYS A 53 -7.89 6.28 -19.89
C LYS A 53 -7.75 4.84 -19.40
N THR A 54 -7.55 4.67 -18.10
CA THR A 54 -7.66 3.37 -17.43
C THR A 54 -9.13 3.00 -17.26
N TYR A 55 -9.51 1.83 -17.77
CA TYR A 55 -10.82 1.23 -17.57
C TYR A 55 -10.72 0.05 -16.61
N ARG A 56 -11.86 -0.37 -16.05
CA ARG A 56 -11.96 -1.66 -15.34
C ARG A 56 -12.82 -2.60 -16.15
N ALA A 57 -12.26 -3.74 -16.53
CA ALA A 57 -12.93 -4.75 -17.34
C ALA A 57 -12.98 -6.10 -16.63
N LEU A 58 -14.11 -6.80 -16.79
CA LEU A 58 -14.19 -8.23 -16.51
C LEU A 58 -13.77 -8.96 -17.78
N VAL A 59 -12.62 -9.63 -17.73
CA VAL A 59 -12.09 -10.39 -18.87
C VAL A 59 -12.34 -11.87 -18.60
N PRO A 60 -13.18 -12.55 -19.40
CA PRO A 60 -13.38 -14.00 -19.30
C PRO A 60 -12.04 -14.74 -19.39
N MET A 61 -11.95 -15.90 -18.74
CA MET A 61 -10.73 -16.71 -18.60
C MET A 61 -9.62 -16.09 -17.74
N ALA A 62 -9.32 -14.79 -17.88
CA ALA A 62 -8.27 -14.13 -17.11
C ALA A 62 -8.53 -14.15 -15.60
N HIS A 63 -9.80 -14.03 -15.20
CA HIS A 63 -10.21 -14.07 -13.78
C HIS A 63 -10.03 -15.44 -13.11
N LEU A 64 -9.79 -16.50 -13.89
CA LEU A 64 -9.51 -17.84 -13.35
C LEU A 64 -8.04 -18.00 -12.94
N ILE A 65 -7.17 -17.09 -13.37
CA ILE A 65 -5.76 -17.12 -13.05
C ILE A 65 -5.58 -16.44 -11.69
N PRO A 66 -4.91 -17.07 -10.72
CA PRO A 66 -4.62 -16.46 -9.42
C PRO A 66 -3.69 -15.25 -9.51
N HIS A 67 -3.94 -14.28 -8.63
CA HIS A 67 -3.01 -13.18 -8.41
C HIS A 67 -1.78 -13.64 -7.64
N ASN A 68 -0.58 -13.40 -8.17
CA ASN A 68 0.68 -13.55 -7.46
C ASN A 68 1.19 -12.18 -6.98
N THR A 69 1.38 -12.02 -5.67
CA THR A 69 1.82 -10.75 -5.07
C THR A 69 3.26 -10.37 -5.42
N GLN A 70 4.04 -11.32 -5.93
CA GLN A 70 5.42 -11.08 -6.42
C GLN A 70 5.49 -10.82 -7.93
N SER A 71 4.39 -11.04 -8.67
CA SER A 71 4.40 -10.93 -10.12
C SER A 71 4.46 -9.48 -10.59
N THR A 72 5.29 -9.24 -11.59
CA THR A 72 5.32 -7.99 -12.36
C THR A 72 4.65 -8.13 -13.73
N VAL A 73 4.22 -9.34 -14.09
CA VAL A 73 3.55 -9.61 -15.37
C VAL A 73 2.08 -9.24 -15.25
N PRO A 74 1.58 -8.23 -15.97
CA PRO A 74 0.16 -7.87 -15.90
C PRO A 74 -0.69 -8.99 -16.51
N CYS A 75 -1.71 -9.47 -15.78
CA CYS A 75 -2.56 -10.55 -16.29
C CYS A 75 -3.28 -10.22 -17.61
N VAL A 76 -3.58 -8.94 -17.82
CA VAL A 76 -4.35 -8.46 -18.97
C VAL A 76 -3.69 -7.21 -19.51
N ARG A 77 -3.41 -7.22 -20.82
CA ARG A 77 -3.08 -6.03 -21.60
C ARG A 77 -3.96 -5.93 -22.84
N ILE A 78 -4.06 -4.74 -23.41
CA ILE A 78 -4.69 -4.55 -24.72
C ILE A 78 -3.58 -4.45 -25.77
N GLU A 79 -3.66 -5.29 -26.79
CA GLU A 79 -2.82 -5.22 -27.98
C GLU A 79 -3.72 -5.31 -29.22
N ASN A 80 -3.60 -4.36 -30.14
CA ASN A 80 -4.39 -4.31 -31.38
C ASN A 80 -5.91 -4.48 -31.16
N ASP A 81 -6.46 -3.77 -30.16
CA ASP A 81 -7.87 -3.85 -29.73
C ASP A 81 -8.33 -5.22 -29.18
N GLU A 82 -7.40 -6.14 -28.91
CA GLU A 82 -7.67 -7.44 -28.29
C GLU A 82 -7.12 -7.51 -26.86
N PHE A 83 -7.81 -8.27 -25.99
CA PHE A 83 -7.30 -8.59 -24.67
C PHE A 83 -6.31 -9.75 -24.78
N VAL A 84 -5.06 -9.49 -24.42
CA VAL A 84 -4.02 -10.52 -24.31
C VAL A 84 -3.87 -10.89 -22.84
N ILE A 85 -3.96 -12.18 -22.55
CA ILE A 85 -3.75 -12.74 -21.22
C ILE A 85 -2.29 -13.15 -21.11
N GLU A 86 -1.58 -12.58 -20.14
CA GLU A 86 -0.19 -12.94 -19.84
C GLU A 86 -0.10 -13.66 -18.49
N VAL A 87 0.85 -14.57 -18.40
CA VAL A 87 1.11 -15.36 -17.20
C VAL A 87 2.60 -15.36 -16.90
N ASP A 88 2.93 -15.52 -15.62
CA ASP A 88 4.30 -15.72 -15.17
C ASP A 88 4.90 -16.97 -15.84
N PRO A 89 6.24 -17.02 -16.01
CA PRO A 89 6.94 -18.23 -16.42
C PRO A 89 6.57 -19.38 -15.49
N HIS A 90 6.16 -20.50 -16.08
CA HIS A 90 5.69 -21.67 -15.34
C HIS A 90 6.17 -22.96 -16.01
N GLU A 91 6.34 -24.00 -15.21
CA GLU A 91 6.63 -25.34 -15.70
C GLU A 91 5.34 -26.05 -16.15
N ALA A 92 5.49 -27.08 -16.99
CA ALA A 92 4.34 -27.89 -17.39
C ALA A 92 3.66 -28.49 -16.14
N ARG A 93 2.33 -28.31 -16.05
CA ARG A 93 1.47 -28.75 -14.92
C ARG A 93 1.59 -27.90 -13.65
N ALA A 94 2.40 -26.85 -13.62
CA ALA A 94 2.36 -25.86 -12.56
C ALA A 94 1.13 -24.94 -12.72
N GLU A 95 0.64 -24.41 -11.60
CA GLU A 95 -0.42 -23.41 -11.62
C GLU A 95 0.09 -22.12 -12.30
N MET A 96 -0.68 -21.60 -13.25
CA MET A 96 -0.38 -20.33 -13.90
C MET A 96 -0.76 -19.20 -12.95
N THR A 97 0.07 -18.18 -12.83
CA THR A 97 -0.21 -17.00 -12.00
C THR A 97 0.16 -15.72 -12.75
N CYS A 98 -0.33 -14.58 -12.29
CA CYS A 98 0.02 -13.27 -12.86
C CYS A 98 -0.32 -12.12 -11.88
N SER A 99 0.03 -10.90 -12.25
CA SER A 99 -0.32 -9.69 -11.49
C SER A 99 -1.67 -9.12 -11.91
N HIS A 100 -2.65 -9.11 -10.98
CA HIS A 100 -3.94 -8.43 -11.17
C HIS A 100 -3.84 -6.92 -10.91
N GLY A 101 -2.65 -6.43 -10.57
CA GLY A 101 -2.33 -5.06 -10.20
C GLY A 101 -1.36 -4.97 -9.03
N ASN A 102 -0.87 -3.76 -8.77
CA ASN A 102 0.03 -3.47 -7.66
C ASN A 102 -0.76 -3.31 -6.36
N TYR A 103 -0.94 -4.42 -5.64
CA TYR A 103 -1.61 -4.47 -4.35
C TYR A 103 -0.60 -4.89 -3.26
N SER A 104 -0.68 -4.24 -2.10
CA SER A 104 -0.02 -4.79 -0.91
C SER A 104 -0.65 -6.15 -0.56
N ASP A 105 0.04 -6.96 0.24
CA ASP A 105 -0.47 -8.25 0.70
C ASP A 105 -1.81 -8.11 1.43
N ALA A 106 -1.98 -7.05 2.22
CA ALA A 106 -3.25 -6.73 2.89
C ALA A 106 -4.35 -6.33 1.89
N GLU A 107 -4.02 -5.53 0.87
CA GLU A 107 -4.98 -5.15 -0.18
C GLU A 107 -5.36 -6.36 -1.06
N ALA A 108 -4.39 -7.21 -1.39
CA ALA A 108 -4.58 -8.46 -2.09
C ALA A 108 -5.48 -9.40 -1.27
N PHE A 109 -5.23 -9.55 0.03
CA PHE A 109 -6.04 -10.42 0.90
C PHE A 109 -7.47 -9.90 1.07
N ALA A 110 -7.66 -8.59 1.21
CA ALA A 110 -9.00 -8.01 1.22
C ALA A 110 -9.76 -8.19 -0.11
N ARG A 111 -9.05 -8.40 -1.22
CA ARG A 111 -9.60 -8.51 -2.58
C ARG A 111 -9.80 -9.95 -3.04
N PHE A 112 -8.87 -10.83 -2.71
CA PHE A 112 -8.73 -12.19 -3.21
C PHE A 112 -8.74 -13.25 -2.10
N SER A 113 -8.56 -12.87 -0.83
CA SER A 113 -8.46 -13.81 0.31
C SER A 113 -7.39 -14.88 -0.01
N SER A 114 -7.58 -16.15 0.34
CA SER A 114 -6.62 -17.24 0.11
C SER A 114 -6.47 -17.67 -1.35
N THR A 115 -7.25 -17.10 -2.28
CA THR A 115 -7.14 -17.44 -3.71
C THR A 115 -5.97 -16.75 -4.41
N ALA A 116 -5.33 -15.76 -3.76
CA ALA A 116 -4.07 -15.20 -4.24
C ALA A 116 -2.87 -16.02 -3.72
N TYR A 117 -1.78 -15.99 -4.49
CA TYR A 117 -0.50 -16.54 -4.11
C TYR A 117 0.30 -15.51 -3.31
N TYR A 118 0.64 -15.87 -2.07
CA TYR A 118 1.47 -15.10 -1.15
C TYR A 118 2.82 -15.78 -0.99
N SER A 119 3.88 -14.98 -0.89
CA SER A 119 5.24 -15.46 -0.70
C SER A 119 5.82 -14.97 0.63
N GLU A 120 6.80 -15.70 1.15
CA GLU A 120 7.69 -15.21 2.22
C GLU A 120 8.63 -14.10 1.73
N ALA A 121 8.85 -14.01 0.41
CA ALA A 121 9.59 -12.90 -0.16
C ALA A 121 8.81 -11.58 0.02
N PRO A 122 9.49 -10.47 0.34
CA PRO A 122 8.81 -9.18 0.53
C PRO A 122 8.06 -8.75 -0.74
N ASN A 123 6.74 -8.59 -0.65
CA ASN A 123 5.96 -8.02 -1.74
C ASN A 123 6.40 -6.56 -1.99
N PRO A 124 6.88 -6.21 -3.20
CA PRO A 124 7.40 -4.88 -3.50
C PRO A 124 6.33 -3.77 -3.45
N ALA A 125 5.04 -4.13 -3.50
CA ALA A 125 3.92 -3.22 -3.35
C ALA A 125 3.51 -3.00 -1.88
N ASN A 126 4.10 -3.71 -0.92
CA ASN A 126 3.81 -3.49 0.49
C ASN A 126 4.28 -2.09 0.94
N ILE A 127 3.34 -1.35 1.51
CA ILE A 127 3.55 -0.01 2.05
C ILE A 127 2.74 0.17 3.32
N ILE A 128 3.40 0.50 4.42
CA ILE A 128 2.74 0.86 5.68
C ILE A 128 2.28 2.31 5.55
N LYS A 129 0.97 2.52 5.49
CA LYS A 129 0.37 3.84 5.38
C LYS A 129 0.27 4.47 6.77
N LEU A 130 0.79 5.69 6.91
CA LEU A 130 0.71 6.44 8.17
C LEU A 130 -0.45 7.44 8.15
N ALA A 131 -1.09 7.61 9.31
CA ALA A 131 -2.02 8.72 9.49
C ALA A 131 -1.26 10.04 9.42
N LEU A 132 -1.59 10.86 8.42
CA LEU A 132 -0.90 12.13 8.22
C LEU A 132 -1.37 13.21 9.22
N PRO A 133 -0.48 14.15 9.58
CA PRO A 133 -0.87 15.31 10.38
C PRO A 133 -1.99 16.09 9.68
N LYS A 134 -3.05 16.42 10.43
CA LYS A 134 -4.22 17.14 9.91
C LYS A 134 -4.07 18.67 9.87
N GLY A 135 -2.85 19.19 10.03
CA GLY A 135 -2.60 20.63 10.07
C GLY A 135 -2.95 21.31 8.73
N ASP A 136 -3.55 22.50 8.81
CA ASP A 136 -4.01 23.26 7.63
C ASP A 136 -2.93 23.45 6.56
N PHE A 137 -1.68 23.66 6.98
CA PHE A 137 -0.55 23.80 6.06
C PHE A 137 -0.20 22.51 5.32
N VAL A 138 -0.25 21.36 6.01
CA VAL A 138 -0.02 20.05 5.41
C VAL A 138 -1.11 19.74 4.40
N VAL A 139 -2.38 19.97 4.78
CA VAL A 139 -3.53 19.75 3.89
C VAL A 139 -3.41 20.59 2.61
N LYS A 140 -2.95 21.84 2.72
CA LYS A 140 -2.84 22.75 1.58
C LYS A 140 -1.67 22.46 0.64
N HIS A 141 -0.57 21.88 1.11
CA HIS A 141 0.66 21.75 0.32
C HIS A 141 1.12 20.30 0.06
N LYS A 142 0.46 19.29 0.64
CA LYS A 142 0.82 17.87 0.45
C LYS A 142 0.79 17.42 -1.02
N GLU A 143 -0.04 18.03 -1.86
CA GLU A 143 -0.08 17.72 -3.30
C GLU A 143 1.27 17.96 -3.99
N PHE A 144 2.05 18.93 -3.50
CA PHE A 144 3.40 19.17 -4.00
C PHE A 144 4.40 18.14 -3.49
N CYS A 145 4.10 17.43 -2.39
CA CYS A 145 4.91 16.33 -1.91
C CYS A 145 4.74 15.06 -2.72
N GLY A 146 3.66 14.88 -3.49
CA GLY A 146 3.48 13.74 -4.40
C GLY A 146 2.10 13.11 -4.31
N SER A 147 1.97 11.93 -4.92
CA SER A 147 0.73 11.15 -4.85
C SER A 147 0.52 10.60 -3.45
N GLU A 148 -0.71 10.70 -2.93
CA GLU A 148 -1.04 10.17 -1.60
C GLU A 148 -0.84 8.66 -1.50
N SER A 149 -0.99 7.94 -2.61
CA SER A 149 -0.72 6.50 -2.68
C SER A 149 0.73 6.14 -2.33
N ARG A 150 1.65 7.11 -2.41
CA ARG A 150 3.07 6.94 -2.07
C ARG A 150 3.42 7.46 -0.69
N PHE A 151 2.47 7.99 0.08
CA PHE A 151 2.73 8.41 1.46
C PHE A 151 2.76 7.20 2.40
N GLY A 152 3.94 6.62 2.58
CA GLY A 152 4.12 5.52 3.51
C GLY A 152 5.56 5.09 3.69
N ILE A 153 5.71 3.95 4.38
CA ILE A 153 6.97 3.31 4.73
C ILE A 153 7.09 2.01 3.95
N THR A 154 8.24 1.79 3.32
CA THR A 154 8.61 0.55 2.62
C THR A 154 9.82 -0.10 3.31
N ALA A 155 10.33 -1.21 2.76
CA ALA A 155 11.52 -1.90 3.27
C ALA A 155 12.78 -1.01 3.23
N GLU A 156 12.78 0.03 2.39
CA GLU A 156 13.85 1.03 2.32
C GLU A 156 13.64 2.21 3.27
N GLY A 157 12.61 2.16 4.12
CA GLY A 157 12.24 3.20 5.07
C GLY A 157 11.14 4.13 4.56
N ALA A 158 11.08 5.34 5.13
CA ALA A 158 10.08 6.33 4.74
C ALA A 158 10.30 6.79 3.29
N THR A 159 9.24 6.74 2.48
CA THR A 159 9.27 7.25 1.11
C THR A 159 9.64 8.75 1.05
N PRO A 160 10.24 9.23 -0.05
CA PRO A 160 10.54 10.66 -0.21
C PRO A 160 9.28 11.53 -0.11
N GLU A 161 8.16 11.03 -0.64
CA GLU A 161 6.85 11.67 -0.54
C GLU A 161 6.37 11.78 0.92
N LEU A 162 6.49 10.73 1.74
CA LEU A 162 6.19 10.78 3.17
C LEU A 162 7.14 11.74 3.92
N MET A 163 8.45 11.67 3.65
CA MET A 163 9.43 12.56 4.27
C MET A 163 9.10 14.03 4.02
N CYS A 164 8.68 14.38 2.80
CA CYS A 164 8.23 15.74 2.49
C CYS A 164 7.04 16.19 3.36
N VAL A 165 6.04 15.33 3.52
CA VAL A 165 4.85 15.64 4.31
C VAL A 165 5.18 15.76 5.80
N LEU A 166 6.00 14.86 6.34
CA LEU A 166 6.44 14.92 7.73
C LEU A 166 7.27 16.19 7.99
N ARG A 167 8.18 16.54 7.08
CA ARG A 167 8.97 17.79 7.15
C ARG A 167 8.11 19.05 7.10
N LEU A 168 7.03 19.04 6.33
CA LEU A 168 6.03 20.12 6.36
C LEU A 168 5.30 20.17 7.71
N GLY A 169 4.92 19.01 8.26
CA GLY A 169 4.22 18.91 9.54
C GLY A 169 5.07 19.33 10.74
N SER A 170 6.38 19.06 10.69
CA SER A 170 7.35 19.35 11.76
C SER A 170 8.00 20.74 11.65
N ALA A 171 7.71 21.51 10.60
CA ALA A 171 8.23 22.85 10.41
C ALA A 171 7.48 23.86 11.30
N ASN A 172 8.23 24.76 11.95
CA ASN A 172 7.65 25.88 12.68
C ASN A 172 7.14 27.00 11.74
N ALA A 173 6.46 28.01 12.28
CA ALA A 173 5.86 29.08 11.47
C ALA A 173 6.86 29.83 10.56
N THR A 174 8.08 30.07 11.04
CA THR A 174 9.14 30.76 10.28
C THR A 174 9.67 29.88 9.15
N GLU A 175 9.87 28.59 9.44
CA GLU A 175 10.30 27.60 8.47
C GLU A 175 9.25 27.36 7.39
N LEU A 176 7.98 27.24 7.77
CA LEU A 176 6.84 27.11 6.87
C LEU A 176 6.82 28.26 5.87
N ARG A 177 6.90 29.52 6.34
CA ARG A 177 6.97 30.70 5.46
C ARG A 177 8.13 30.66 4.47
N ARG A 178 9.21 29.94 4.78
CA ARG A 178 10.37 29.77 3.88
C ARG A 178 10.15 28.66 2.86
N VAL A 179 9.64 27.51 3.30
CA VAL A 179 9.51 26.32 2.44
C VAL A 179 8.27 26.33 1.56
N THR A 180 7.23 27.07 1.94
CA THR A 180 5.98 27.20 1.15
C THR A 180 6.01 28.37 0.16
N LYS A 181 7.16 29.03 -0.05
CA LYS A 181 7.28 30.14 -1.01
C LYS A 181 7.03 29.72 -2.46
N SER A 182 7.25 28.45 -2.78
CA SER A 182 6.99 27.91 -4.12
C SER A 182 6.75 26.40 -4.09
N PRO A 183 6.02 25.84 -5.06
CA PRO A 183 5.89 24.39 -5.22
C PRO A 183 7.23 23.66 -5.34
N LYS A 184 8.24 24.30 -5.94
CA LYS A 184 9.60 23.74 -6.06
C LYS A 184 10.29 23.62 -4.70
N ALA A 185 10.11 24.61 -3.82
CA ALA A 185 10.65 24.57 -2.47
C ALA A 185 10.00 23.45 -1.64
N VAL A 186 8.68 23.27 -1.74
CA VAL A 186 7.98 22.14 -1.09
C VAL A 186 8.49 20.81 -1.63
N ARG A 187 8.59 20.63 -2.95
CA ARG A 187 9.14 19.40 -3.57
C ARG A 187 10.56 19.07 -3.09
N SER A 188 11.38 20.07 -2.81
CA SER A 188 12.75 19.84 -2.32
C SER A 188 12.79 19.16 -0.95
N LEU A 189 11.71 19.24 -0.17
CA LEU A 189 11.59 18.56 1.12
C LEU A 189 11.55 17.04 0.99
N ARG A 190 11.44 16.47 -0.21
CA ARG A 190 11.59 15.03 -0.42
C ARG A 190 12.99 14.54 -0.08
N THR A 191 14.01 15.35 -0.33
CA THR A 191 15.42 14.98 -0.16
C THR A 191 16.16 15.87 0.81
N LYS A 192 15.68 17.09 1.08
CA LYS A 192 16.37 18.07 1.91
C LYS A 192 15.56 18.41 3.16
N GLY A 193 16.20 18.28 4.31
CA GLY A 193 15.62 18.69 5.59
C GLY A 193 15.48 20.21 5.73
N VAL A 194 14.59 20.61 6.64
CA VAL A 194 14.26 22.03 6.89
C VAL A 194 15.26 22.66 7.87
N SER A 195 15.49 21.99 8.98
CA SER A 195 16.42 22.32 10.06
C SER A 195 16.69 21.03 10.86
N GLU A 196 17.77 21.00 11.63
CA GLU A 196 18.10 19.85 12.49
C GLU A 196 16.95 19.53 13.46
N ARG A 197 16.35 20.57 14.07
CA ARG A 197 15.22 20.40 15.01
C ARG A 197 13.99 19.79 14.33
N SER A 198 13.64 20.25 13.14
CA SER A 198 12.51 19.66 12.40
C SER A 198 12.82 18.25 11.92
N GLU A 199 14.06 17.98 11.49
CA GLU A 199 14.47 16.62 11.10
C GLU A 199 14.43 15.66 12.29
N LEU A 200 14.90 16.06 13.48
CA LEU A 200 14.77 15.27 14.70
C LEU A 200 13.31 14.89 14.96
N ALA A 201 12.39 15.87 14.91
CA ALA A 201 10.96 15.62 15.10
C ALA A 201 10.36 14.70 14.02
N VAL A 202 10.87 14.74 12.78
CA VAL A 202 10.43 13.81 11.72
C VAL A 202 10.84 12.38 12.05
N TYR A 203 12.11 12.16 12.41
CA TYR A 203 12.58 10.83 12.79
C TYR A 203 11.88 10.33 14.05
N ASP A 204 11.67 11.20 15.04
CA ASP A 204 10.95 10.86 16.28
C ASP A 204 9.52 10.37 16.00
N VAL A 205 8.80 11.03 15.09
CA VAL A 205 7.49 10.56 14.64
C VAL A 205 7.58 9.21 13.93
N ILE A 206 8.58 8.99 13.06
CA ILE A 206 8.77 7.69 12.38
C ILE A 206 9.04 6.59 13.40
N PHE A 207 9.94 6.81 14.35
CA PHE A 207 10.27 5.88 15.42
C PHE A 207 9.05 5.56 16.27
N ALA A 208 8.42 6.58 16.85
CA ALA A 208 7.25 6.40 17.70
C ALA A 208 6.13 5.65 16.97
N THR A 209 5.92 5.94 15.69
CA THR A 209 4.86 5.29 14.90
C THR A 209 5.20 3.83 14.59
N LEU A 210 6.42 3.52 14.15
CA LEU A 210 6.84 2.15 13.87
C LEU A 210 6.90 1.30 15.14
N THR A 211 7.40 1.85 16.25
CA THR A 211 7.42 1.18 17.54
C THR A 211 6.01 0.94 18.06
N SER A 212 5.11 1.93 17.97
CA SER A 212 3.69 1.74 18.35
C SER A 212 3.05 0.65 17.50
N LEU A 213 3.24 0.68 16.17
CA LEU A 213 2.71 -0.33 15.26
C LEU A 213 3.19 -1.74 15.62
N LEU A 214 4.48 -1.89 15.90
CA LEU A 214 5.06 -3.18 16.28
C LEU A 214 4.50 -3.68 17.62
N ASN A 215 4.32 -2.78 18.59
CA ASN A 215 3.76 -3.10 19.91
C ASN A 215 2.26 -3.41 19.88
N ASP A 216 1.53 -2.92 18.88
CA ASP A 216 0.09 -3.16 18.72
C ASP A 216 -0.22 -4.57 18.18
N TYR A 217 0.78 -5.29 17.65
CA TYR A 217 0.58 -6.67 17.22
C TYR A 217 0.44 -7.62 18.41
N PRO A 218 -0.43 -8.63 18.32
CA PRO A 218 -0.66 -9.59 19.41
C PRO A 218 0.48 -10.60 19.62
N THR A 219 1.43 -10.66 18.69
CA THR A 219 2.56 -11.59 18.66
C THR A 219 3.77 -10.89 18.06
N SER A 220 4.96 -11.42 18.31
CA SER A 220 6.21 -11.05 17.63
C SER A 220 6.30 -11.62 16.21
N ASP A 221 7.31 -11.23 15.45
CA ASP A 221 7.64 -11.83 14.15
C ASP A 221 8.19 -13.25 14.31
N ALA A 222 8.96 -13.53 15.36
CA ALA A 222 9.52 -14.84 15.68
C ALA A 222 8.43 -15.87 16.03
N GLU A 223 7.42 -15.46 16.80
CA GLU A 223 6.24 -16.29 17.10
C GLU A 223 5.45 -16.61 15.84
N ASP A 224 5.21 -15.64 14.96
CA ASP A 224 4.52 -15.87 13.69
C ASP A 224 5.28 -16.84 12.79
N LYS A 225 6.61 -16.70 12.72
CA LYS A 225 7.47 -17.63 11.98
C LYS A 225 7.34 -19.04 12.53
N THR A 226 7.39 -19.19 13.84
CA THR A 226 7.26 -20.50 14.50
C THR A 226 5.88 -21.12 14.24
N LEU A 227 4.81 -20.31 14.27
CA LEU A 227 3.46 -20.76 13.95
C LEU A 227 3.36 -21.29 12.51
N LEU A 228 3.96 -20.59 11.54
CA LEU A 228 4.00 -21.04 10.15
C LEU A 228 4.84 -22.32 9.98
N GLU A 229 5.98 -22.42 10.64
CA GLU A 229 6.86 -23.60 10.52
C GLU A 229 6.29 -24.86 11.19
N THR A 230 5.61 -24.70 12.33
CA THR A 230 5.22 -25.84 13.20
C THR A 230 3.75 -26.24 13.09
N GLN A 231 2.87 -25.30 12.77
CA GLN A 231 1.42 -25.49 12.88
C GLN A 231 0.66 -25.20 11.58
N GLN A 232 1.32 -24.80 10.49
CA GLN A 232 0.63 -24.47 9.24
C GLN A 232 -0.29 -25.58 8.73
N HIS A 233 0.10 -26.85 8.89
CA HIS A 233 -0.71 -27.99 8.43
C HIS A 233 -1.94 -28.28 9.30
N THR A 234 -2.01 -27.75 10.53
CA THR A 234 -3.16 -27.95 11.44
C THR A 234 -4.12 -26.76 11.42
N MET A 235 -3.68 -25.63 10.87
CA MET A 235 -4.51 -24.44 10.67
C MET A 235 -5.52 -24.67 9.55
N LYS A 236 -6.72 -24.10 9.71
CA LYS A 236 -7.81 -24.17 8.74
C LYS A 236 -7.90 -22.88 7.94
N ASP A 237 -8.44 -23.01 6.74
CA ASP A 237 -8.88 -21.89 5.90
C ASP A 237 -7.74 -20.86 5.66
N ASP A 238 -8.05 -19.58 5.75
CA ASP A 238 -7.16 -18.46 5.43
C ASP A 238 -6.18 -18.10 6.56
N VAL A 239 -6.16 -18.87 7.66
CA VAL A 239 -5.36 -18.55 8.85
C VAL A 239 -3.85 -18.51 8.54
N PRO A 240 -3.25 -19.49 7.83
CA PRO A 240 -1.84 -19.42 7.48
C PRO A 240 -1.49 -18.17 6.67
N GLN A 241 -2.32 -17.80 5.70
CA GLN A 241 -2.12 -16.61 4.88
C GLN A 241 -2.21 -15.35 5.73
N ALA A 242 -3.18 -15.24 6.64
CA ALA A 242 -3.28 -14.10 7.54
C ALA A 242 -2.04 -13.95 8.45
N ILE A 243 -1.49 -15.07 8.94
CA ILE A 243 -0.26 -15.07 9.74
C ILE A 243 0.94 -14.67 8.88
N LEU A 244 1.07 -15.19 7.65
CA LEU A 244 2.13 -14.84 6.73
C LEU A 244 2.12 -13.34 6.38
N ILE A 245 0.95 -12.78 6.09
CA ILE A 245 0.80 -11.36 5.79
C ILE A 245 1.20 -10.52 6.99
N ARG A 246 0.73 -10.88 8.19
CA ARG A 246 1.10 -10.21 9.44
C ARG A 246 2.61 -10.30 9.70
N HIS A 247 3.21 -11.46 9.48
CA HIS A 247 4.65 -11.66 9.61
C HIS A 247 5.43 -10.75 8.66
N ASN A 248 5.03 -10.70 7.38
CA ASN A 248 5.66 -9.85 6.37
C ASN A 248 5.53 -8.36 6.71
N GLU A 249 4.38 -7.92 7.22
CA GLU A 249 4.18 -6.52 7.65
C GLU A 249 5.06 -6.15 8.85
N LYS A 250 5.23 -7.05 9.82
CA LYS A 250 6.16 -6.85 10.95
C LYS A 250 7.60 -6.75 10.47
N LYS A 251 8.05 -7.65 9.59
CA LYS A 251 9.41 -7.60 9.02
C LYS A 251 9.65 -6.28 8.30
N LEU A 252 8.68 -5.85 7.49
CA LEU A 252 8.73 -4.56 6.81
C LEU A 252 8.88 -3.40 7.80
N ALA A 253 8.14 -3.41 8.91
CA ALA A 253 8.22 -2.39 9.95
C ALA A 253 9.57 -2.41 10.69
N VAL A 254 10.11 -3.59 11.01
CA VAL A 254 11.44 -3.75 11.63
C VAL A 254 12.55 -3.27 10.68
N ASP A 255 12.51 -3.69 9.42
CA ASP A 255 13.47 -3.25 8.40
C ASP A 255 13.43 -1.73 8.22
N ALA A 256 12.23 -1.16 8.17
CA ALA A 256 12.05 0.28 8.12
C ALA A 256 12.58 1.00 9.36
N LEU A 257 12.42 0.43 10.55
CA LEU A 257 12.95 0.97 11.80
C LEU A 257 14.49 1.01 11.75
N ASN A 258 15.11 -0.09 11.32
CA ASN A 258 16.56 -0.19 11.14
C ASN A 258 17.06 0.84 10.10
N LYS A 259 16.34 1.01 8.99
CA LYS A 259 16.66 2.02 7.97
C LYS A 259 16.50 3.43 8.51
N ALA A 260 15.47 3.71 9.31
CA ALA A 260 15.28 5.00 9.96
C ALA A 260 16.44 5.32 10.92
N GLN A 261 16.95 4.34 11.66
CA GLN A 261 18.15 4.51 12.52
C GLN A 261 19.39 4.81 11.69
N TYR A 262 19.62 4.02 10.64
CA TYR A 262 20.76 4.21 9.74
C TYR A 262 20.73 5.60 9.10
N TYR A 263 19.61 6.00 8.50
CA TYR A 263 19.49 7.31 7.85
C TYR A 263 19.48 8.45 8.87
N GLY A 264 18.85 8.29 10.02
CA GLY A 264 18.87 9.28 11.11
C GLY A 264 20.30 9.59 11.54
N ARG A 265 21.09 8.57 11.89
CA ARG A 265 22.52 8.72 12.24
C ARG A 265 23.33 9.37 11.12
N LYS A 266 23.06 9.00 9.87
CA LYS A 266 23.77 9.57 8.71
C LYS A 266 23.44 11.04 8.48
N HIS A 267 22.20 11.47 8.69
CA HIS A 267 21.75 12.83 8.39
C HIS A 267 21.96 13.81 9.55
N LEU A 268 21.74 13.35 10.79
CA LEU A 268 21.81 14.17 12.01
C LEU A 268 23.18 14.11 12.69
N GLY A 269 24.02 13.13 12.32
CA GLY A 269 25.25 12.81 13.01
C GLY A 269 25.02 11.85 14.19
N HIS A 270 26.00 10.99 14.45
CA HIS A 270 25.90 9.94 15.47
C HIS A 270 25.69 10.51 16.89
N VAL A 271 26.40 11.58 17.26
CA VAL A 271 26.30 12.18 18.60
C VAL A 271 24.88 12.70 18.86
N LEU A 272 24.38 13.57 17.98
CA LEU A 272 23.05 14.17 18.14
C LEU A 272 21.94 13.12 18.10
N PHE A 273 22.08 12.13 17.21
CA PHE A 273 21.11 11.04 17.12
C PHE A 273 21.12 10.18 18.38
N ASP A 274 22.28 9.73 18.84
CA ASP A 274 22.37 8.85 20.00
C ASP A 274 22.01 9.58 21.30
N GLU A 275 22.33 10.87 21.45
CA GLU A 275 21.84 11.67 22.58
C GLU A 275 20.31 11.72 22.63
N HIS A 276 19.64 11.80 21.47
CA HIS A 276 18.19 11.91 21.39
C HIS A 276 17.47 10.56 21.48
N PHE A 277 18.06 9.50 20.93
CA PHE A 277 17.42 8.19 20.76
C PHE A 277 18.04 7.06 21.60
N SER A 278 19.09 7.31 22.41
CA SER A 278 19.73 6.29 23.27
C SER A 278 18.78 5.63 24.26
N GLY A 279 17.73 6.32 24.71
CA GLY A 279 16.67 5.75 25.57
C GLY A 279 15.72 4.80 24.84
N ILE A 280 15.70 4.82 23.50
CA ILE A 280 14.85 3.96 22.65
C ILE A 280 15.62 2.70 22.21
N ALA A 281 16.95 2.66 22.36
CA ALA A 281 17.84 1.58 21.96
C ALA A 281 17.86 0.34 22.90
N GLY A 282 16.86 0.18 23.77
CA GLY A 282 16.70 -1.03 24.61
C GLY A 282 16.21 -2.28 23.87
N LEU A 283 16.11 -2.24 22.53
CA LEU A 283 15.61 -3.33 21.69
C LEU A 283 16.70 -4.07 20.89
N GLY A 284 17.97 -3.86 21.23
CA GLY A 284 19.10 -4.57 20.63
C GLY A 284 19.79 -5.49 21.65
N GLY A 285 19.29 -6.73 21.77
CA GLY A 285 19.92 -7.83 22.49
C GLY A 285 19.56 -9.15 21.81
#